data_AF-A0A930Y7R1-F1
#
_entry.id   AF-A0A930Y7R1-F1
#
_cell.length_a   1.000
_cell.length_b   1.000
_cell.length_c   1.000
_cell.angle_alpha   90.00
_cell.angle_beta   90.00
_cell.angle_gamma   90.00
#
_symmetry.space_group_name_H-M   'P 1'
#
loop_
_entity.id
_entity.type
_entity.pdbx_description
1 polymer ?
#
loop_
_entity_poly.entity_id
_entity_poly.type
_entity_poly.pdbx_seq_one_letter_code
_entity_poly.pdbx_strand_id
1 'polypeptide(L)'
;MTAPALIALAHGSRDPRSAATVRALVAEVRRQHPGIRAEAAFLDLSTPAFDAVVDRLVDEGHDEIVVVPLLLTEAFHARVDVPAAVAEANARHPQCRVQATPVLGTERCFLEVLDVRMREALRTARVRELDALVLAAAGSSDPLANQAVARMARVWGQHHKLPVTAAFASAAPPATGEAVRAFRAEGRRHVAVASLFLAPGRLPDRAAELALEAGAVAVSAPLGDHSEVARVVLARYAVGAVELVPV
;
A
#
# COMPACT_ATOMS: atom_id res chain seq x y z
N MET A 1 15.38 23.34 -15.81
CA MET A 1 15.07 21.90 -15.79
C MET A 1 13.65 21.76 -15.28
N THR A 2 12.81 21.03 -16.02
CA THR A 2 11.46 20.66 -15.57
C THR A 2 11.58 19.72 -14.37
N ALA A 3 10.64 19.78 -13.43
CA ALA A 3 10.63 18.82 -12.33
C ALA A 3 10.48 17.39 -12.89
N PRO A 4 11.15 16.37 -12.32
CA PRO A 4 11.00 14.99 -12.76
C PRO A 4 9.54 14.55 -12.78
N ALA A 5 9.13 13.78 -13.78
CA ALA A 5 7.80 13.18 -13.76
C ALA A 5 7.72 12.10 -12.65
N LEU A 6 6.53 11.94 -12.06
CA LEU A 6 6.24 10.92 -11.05
C LEU A 6 5.46 9.77 -11.70
N ILE A 7 5.94 8.54 -11.54
CA ILE A 7 5.15 7.34 -11.83
C ILE A 7 4.84 6.63 -10.51
N ALA A 8 3.57 6.58 -10.14
CA ALA A 8 3.09 5.75 -9.04
C ALA A 8 2.87 4.33 -9.58
N LEU A 9 3.81 3.43 -9.28
CA LEU A 9 3.88 2.09 -9.86
C LEU A 9 3.23 1.06 -8.94
N ALA A 10 2.12 0.47 -9.39
CA ALA A 10 1.54 -0.71 -8.75
C ALA A 10 1.92 -1.98 -9.52
N HIS A 11 1.85 -3.14 -8.87
CA HIS A 11 2.01 -4.41 -9.60
C HIS A 11 0.83 -4.64 -10.57
N GLY A 12 -0.37 -4.23 -10.16
CA GLY A 12 -1.62 -4.42 -10.89
C GLY A 12 -2.41 -5.61 -10.39
N SER A 13 -3.67 -5.70 -10.83
CA SER A 13 -4.63 -6.70 -10.36
C SER A 13 -5.71 -6.94 -11.42
N ARG A 14 -6.22 -8.17 -11.47
CA ARG A 14 -7.42 -8.48 -12.26
C ARG A 14 -8.68 -7.82 -11.70
N ASP A 15 -8.65 -7.39 -10.44
CA ASP A 15 -9.75 -6.65 -9.84
C ASP A 15 -9.70 -5.18 -10.26
N PRO A 16 -10.72 -4.67 -10.99
CA PRO A 16 -10.72 -3.30 -11.48
C PRO A 16 -10.75 -2.25 -10.37
N ARG A 17 -11.22 -2.60 -9.16
CA ARG A 17 -11.22 -1.69 -8.00
C ARG A 17 -9.80 -1.30 -7.60
N SER A 18 -8.83 -2.22 -7.75
CA SER A 18 -7.42 -1.94 -7.46
C SER A 18 -6.86 -0.83 -8.36
N ALA A 19 -7.03 -0.98 -9.67
CA ALA A 19 -6.56 0.03 -10.63
C ALA A 19 -7.31 1.37 -10.47
N ALA A 20 -8.60 1.34 -10.13
CA ALA A 20 -9.37 2.54 -9.81
C ALA A 20 -8.82 3.27 -8.57
N THR A 21 -8.50 2.54 -7.49
CA THR A 21 -7.88 3.12 -6.28
C THR A 21 -6.52 3.73 -6.57
N VAL A 22 -5.66 3.07 -7.37
CA VAL A 22 -4.35 3.63 -7.75
C VAL A 22 -4.51 4.92 -8.55
N ARG A 23 -5.46 4.97 -9.49
CA ARG A 23 -5.77 6.20 -10.24
C ARG A 23 -6.29 7.32 -9.33
N ALA A 24 -7.16 6.99 -8.38
CA ALA A 24 -7.66 7.95 -7.39
C ALA A 24 -6.53 8.49 -6.50
N LEU A 25 -5.62 7.62 -6.05
CA LEU A 25 -4.44 8.02 -5.30
C LEU A 25 -3.55 8.98 -6.11
N VAL A 26 -3.33 8.73 -7.40
CA VAL A 26 -2.58 9.65 -8.27
C VAL A 26 -3.32 10.98 -8.46
N ALA A 27 -4.65 10.96 -8.56
CA ALA A 27 -5.44 12.20 -8.59
C ALA A 27 -5.26 13.01 -7.30
N GLU A 28 -5.22 12.36 -6.14
CA GLU A 28 -4.95 13.00 -4.85
C GLU A 28 -3.51 13.56 -4.78
N VAL A 29 -2.51 12.84 -5.30
CA VAL A 29 -1.13 13.35 -5.44
C VAL A 29 -1.10 14.64 -6.27
N ARG A 30 -1.78 14.65 -7.43
CA ARG A 30 -1.87 15.84 -8.30
C ARG A 30 -2.62 16.98 -7.61
N ARG A 31 -3.63 16.68 -6.79
CA ARG A 31 -4.36 17.69 -6.01
C ARG A 31 -3.46 18.35 -4.96
N GLN A 32 -2.63 17.58 -4.27
CA GLN A 32 -1.70 18.09 -3.27
C GLN A 32 -0.51 18.83 -3.88
N HIS A 33 -0.06 18.42 -5.07
CA HIS A 33 1.06 19.06 -5.76
C HIS A 33 0.80 19.23 -7.28
N PRO A 34 0.00 20.25 -7.67
CA PRO A 34 -0.43 20.44 -9.07
C PRO A 34 0.70 20.66 -10.08
N GLY A 35 1.89 21.06 -9.61
CA GLY A 35 3.06 21.29 -10.47
C GLY A 35 3.82 20.03 -10.89
N ILE A 36 3.48 18.84 -10.38
CA ILE A 36 4.15 17.58 -10.75
C ILE A 36 3.32 16.83 -11.80
N ARG A 37 3.99 16.44 -12.89
CA ARG A 37 3.46 15.45 -13.83
C ARG A 37 3.46 14.08 -13.16
N ALA A 38 2.35 13.70 -12.54
CA ALA A 38 2.17 12.37 -11.93
C ALA A 38 1.36 11.43 -12.84
N GLU A 39 1.68 10.15 -12.92
CA GLU A 39 0.95 9.11 -13.66
C GLU A 39 0.82 7.82 -12.84
N ALA A 40 -0.27 7.09 -13.05
CA ALA A 40 -0.41 5.72 -12.56
C ALA A 40 0.14 4.76 -13.61
N ALA A 41 0.90 3.76 -13.17
CA ALA A 41 1.39 2.69 -14.04
C ALA A 41 1.31 1.34 -13.35
N PHE A 42 1.27 0.28 -14.16
CA PHE A 42 1.16 -1.09 -13.69
C PHE A 42 2.22 -1.98 -14.33
N LEU A 43 2.83 -2.86 -13.54
CA LEU A 43 3.78 -3.87 -14.05
C LEU A 43 3.05 -4.95 -14.86
N ASP A 44 1.86 -5.36 -14.43
CA ASP A 44 1.07 -6.40 -15.09
C ASP A 44 -0.44 -6.21 -14.78
N LEU A 45 -1.31 -6.99 -15.42
CA LEU A 45 -2.74 -7.18 -15.12
C LEU A 45 -3.65 -5.95 -15.22
N SER A 46 -3.10 -4.77 -15.43
CA SER A 46 -3.80 -3.49 -15.39
C SER A 46 -3.15 -2.52 -16.37
N THR A 47 -3.93 -1.55 -16.82
CA THR A 47 -3.47 -0.51 -17.76
C THR A 47 -3.54 0.87 -17.13
N PRO A 48 -2.62 1.79 -17.50
CA PRO A 48 -1.58 1.63 -18.52
C PRO A 48 -0.35 0.84 -18.03
N ALA A 49 0.30 0.12 -18.95
CA ALA A 49 1.54 -0.61 -18.67
C ALA A 49 2.70 0.36 -18.40
N PHE A 50 3.65 -0.04 -17.55
CA PHE A 50 4.77 0.82 -17.13
C PHE A 50 5.60 1.37 -18.28
N ASP A 51 5.98 0.52 -19.23
CA ASP A 51 6.71 0.89 -20.44
C ASP A 51 5.97 1.95 -21.27
N ALA A 52 4.67 1.75 -21.53
CA ALA A 52 3.85 2.69 -22.27
C ALA A 52 3.72 4.05 -21.56
N VAL A 53 3.73 4.08 -20.23
CA VAL A 53 3.74 5.34 -19.48
C VAL A 53 5.09 6.05 -19.60
N VAL A 54 6.20 5.31 -19.51
CA VAL A 54 7.55 5.87 -19.71
C VAL A 54 7.69 6.43 -21.12
N ASP A 55 7.36 5.65 -22.15
CA ASP A 55 7.47 6.05 -23.56
C ASP A 55 6.73 7.38 -23.80
N ARG A 56 5.49 7.48 -23.31
CA ARG A 56 4.68 8.69 -23.43
C ARG A 56 5.29 9.89 -22.69
N LEU A 57 5.86 9.69 -21.50
CA LEU A 57 6.50 10.79 -20.75
C LEU A 57 7.76 11.29 -21.47
N VAL A 58 8.53 10.40 -22.09
CA VAL A 58 9.68 10.75 -22.93
C VAL A 58 9.23 11.53 -24.17
N ASP A 59 8.15 11.09 -24.84
CA ASP A 59 7.55 11.81 -25.97
C ASP A 59 7.02 13.20 -25.57
N GLU A 60 6.54 13.35 -24.34
CA GLU A 60 6.14 14.63 -23.72
C GLU A 60 7.35 15.53 -23.37
N GLY A 61 8.59 15.04 -23.55
CA GLY A 61 9.83 15.78 -23.35
C GLY A 61 10.43 15.68 -21.94
N HIS A 62 9.98 14.71 -21.12
CA HIS A 62 10.60 14.45 -19.82
C HIS A 62 11.91 13.66 -19.98
N ASP A 63 12.99 14.22 -19.45
CA ASP A 63 14.33 13.64 -19.37
C ASP A 63 14.62 12.98 -18.01
N GLU A 64 13.73 13.18 -17.03
CA GLU A 64 13.86 12.67 -15.67
C GLU A 64 12.53 12.11 -15.16
N ILE A 65 12.54 10.85 -14.68
CA ILE A 65 11.36 10.15 -14.17
C ILE A 65 11.68 9.46 -12.84
N VAL A 66 10.88 9.77 -11.82
CA VAL A 66 10.92 9.12 -10.51
C VAL A 66 9.76 8.15 -10.38
N VAL A 67 10.08 6.88 -10.17
CA VAL A 67 9.14 5.79 -9.96
C VAL A 67 8.96 5.56 -8.45
N VAL A 68 7.73 5.62 -7.98
CA VAL A 68 7.36 5.35 -6.58
C VAL A 68 6.57 4.04 -6.52
N PRO A 69 7.19 2.93 -6.06
CA PRO A 69 6.51 1.65 -5.94
C PRO A 69 5.48 1.66 -4.81
N LEU A 70 4.23 1.37 -5.15
CA LEU A 70 3.07 1.40 -4.25
C LEU A 70 2.94 0.11 -3.40
N LEU A 71 4.05 -0.33 -2.81
CA LEU A 71 4.13 -1.55 -1.99
C LEU A 71 4.31 -1.20 -0.51
N LEU A 72 3.58 -1.89 0.38
CA LEU A 72 3.62 -1.64 1.83
C LEU A 72 4.72 -2.43 2.55
N THR A 73 5.25 -3.47 1.91
CA THR A 73 6.37 -4.25 2.41
C THR A 73 7.34 -4.49 1.28
N GLU A 74 8.62 -4.66 1.63
CA GLU A 74 9.61 -5.18 0.71
C GLU A 74 9.38 -6.69 0.53
N ALA A 75 8.48 -7.05 -0.37
CA ALA A 75 8.35 -8.42 -0.85
C ALA A 75 9.33 -8.68 -2.00
N PHE A 76 9.58 -9.95 -2.31
CA PHE A 76 10.48 -10.39 -3.40
C PHE A 76 10.29 -9.61 -4.71
N HIS A 77 9.04 -9.38 -5.12
CA HIS A 77 8.68 -8.62 -6.33
C HIS A 77 9.20 -7.17 -6.34
N ALA A 78 9.27 -6.51 -5.17
CA ALA A 78 9.83 -5.16 -5.07
C ALA A 78 11.33 -5.12 -5.39
N ARG A 79 12.05 -6.20 -5.09
CA ARG A 79 13.51 -6.29 -5.24
C ARG A 79 13.97 -6.78 -6.62
N VAL A 80 13.05 -7.34 -7.41
CA VAL A 80 13.37 -7.94 -8.71
C VAL A 80 12.63 -7.23 -9.84
N ASP A 81 11.30 -7.17 -9.77
CA ASP A 81 10.48 -6.76 -10.91
C ASP A 81 10.60 -5.25 -11.17
N VAL A 82 10.58 -4.43 -10.12
CA VAL A 82 10.72 -2.97 -10.25
C VAL A 82 12.12 -2.59 -10.77
N PRO A 83 13.23 -3.08 -10.20
CA PRO A 83 14.56 -2.78 -10.75
C PRO A 83 14.74 -3.25 -12.19
N ALA A 84 14.22 -4.43 -12.56
CA ALA A 84 14.29 -4.95 -13.92
C ALA A 84 13.54 -4.04 -14.90
N ALA A 85 12.29 -3.66 -14.58
CA ALA A 85 11.49 -2.77 -15.41
C ALA A 85 12.16 -1.40 -15.60
N VAL A 86 12.75 -0.85 -14.53
CA VAL A 86 13.50 0.42 -14.60
C VAL A 86 14.78 0.29 -15.44
N ALA A 87 15.50 -0.81 -15.34
CA ALA A 87 16.69 -1.06 -16.16
C ALA A 87 16.34 -1.16 -17.65
N GLU A 88 15.25 -1.85 -17.98
CA GLU A 88 14.74 -1.94 -19.35
C GLU A 88 14.29 -0.57 -19.90
N ALA A 89 13.61 0.24 -19.07
CA ALA A 89 13.22 1.60 -19.43
C ALA A 89 14.44 2.49 -19.75
N ASN A 90 15.48 2.45 -18.91
CA ASN A 90 16.72 3.20 -19.15
C ASN A 90 17.48 2.71 -20.40
N ALA A 91 17.48 1.39 -20.67
CA ALA A 91 18.09 0.84 -21.87
C ALA A 91 17.36 1.28 -23.15
N ARG A 92 16.03 1.41 -23.08
CA ARG A 92 15.18 1.85 -24.19
C ARG A 92 15.30 3.36 -24.45
N HIS A 93 15.43 4.15 -23.38
CA HIS A 93 15.47 5.62 -23.41
C HIS A 93 16.76 6.16 -22.77
N PRO A 94 17.93 6.04 -23.43
CA PRO A 94 19.21 6.40 -22.83
C PRO A 94 19.38 7.91 -22.54
N GLN A 95 18.51 8.76 -23.08
CA GLN A 95 18.46 10.20 -22.79
C GLN A 95 17.52 10.56 -21.63
N CYS A 96 16.73 9.60 -21.11
CA CYS A 96 15.83 9.79 -19.99
C CYS A 96 16.32 9.00 -18.78
N ARG A 97 16.60 9.68 -17.67
CA ARG A 97 16.98 9.02 -16.42
C ARG A 97 15.73 8.57 -15.66
N VAL A 98 15.49 7.26 -15.64
CA VAL A 98 14.41 6.64 -14.87
C VAL A 98 15.00 6.01 -13.62
N GLN A 99 14.46 6.33 -12.45
CA GLN A 99 14.88 5.68 -11.20
C GLN A 99 13.72 5.33 -10.29
N ALA A 100 13.84 4.24 -9.56
CA ALA A 100 12.89 3.85 -8.53
C ALA A 100 13.35 4.28 -7.14
N THR A 101 12.41 4.80 -6.37
CA THR A 101 12.55 5.05 -4.93
C THR A 101 12.32 3.76 -4.13
N PRO A 102 12.66 3.73 -2.83
CA PRO A 102 12.17 2.69 -1.94
C PRO A 102 10.63 2.62 -1.94
N VAL A 103 10.10 1.44 -1.62
CA VAL A 103 8.65 1.22 -1.51
C VAL A 103 8.01 2.16 -0.46
N LEU A 104 6.68 2.32 -0.50
CA LEU A 104 5.95 3.07 0.55
C LEU A 104 6.26 2.54 1.95
N GLY A 105 6.33 1.22 2.10
CA GLY A 105 6.72 0.60 3.37
C GLY A 105 5.64 0.69 4.45
N THR A 106 6.07 0.49 5.70
CA THR A 106 5.20 0.45 6.89
C THR A 106 5.27 1.76 7.68
N GLU A 107 4.88 2.85 7.02
CA GLU A 107 4.93 4.19 7.61
C GLU A 107 3.98 4.33 8.80
N ARG A 108 4.43 5.03 9.85
CA ARG A 108 3.61 5.23 11.07
C ARG A 108 2.32 5.99 10.78
N CYS A 109 2.33 6.93 9.84
CA CYS A 109 1.14 7.68 9.44
C CYS A 109 0.03 6.78 8.86
N PHE A 110 0.36 5.58 8.35
CA PHE A 110 -0.67 4.64 7.90
C PHE A 110 -1.50 4.09 9.05
N LEU A 111 -0.99 4.08 10.29
CA LEU A 111 -1.81 3.75 11.46
C LEU A 111 -2.93 4.79 11.69
N GLU A 112 -2.67 6.05 11.41
CA GLU A 112 -3.68 7.12 11.52
C GLU A 112 -4.77 6.94 10.44
N VAL A 113 -4.36 6.56 9.22
CA VAL A 113 -5.31 6.19 8.16
C VAL A 113 -6.15 4.99 8.57
N LEU A 114 -5.52 3.95 9.13
CA LEU A 114 -6.25 2.78 9.63
C LEU A 114 -7.22 3.15 10.75
N ASP A 115 -6.89 4.08 11.63
CA ASP A 115 -7.82 4.57 12.66
C ASP A 115 -9.05 5.23 12.05
N VAL A 116 -8.89 6.03 10.98
CA VAL A 116 -10.01 6.61 10.24
C VAL A 116 -10.88 5.50 9.65
N ARG A 117 -10.27 4.56 8.91
CA ARG A 117 -11.00 3.43 8.27
C ARG A 117 -11.69 2.55 9.30
N MET A 118 -11.06 2.33 10.45
CA MET A 118 -11.64 1.57 11.57
C MET A 118 -12.85 2.28 12.15
N ARG A 119 -12.76 3.58 12.44
CA ARG A 119 -13.91 4.36 12.97
C ARG A 119 -15.09 4.34 11.99
N GLU A 120 -14.84 4.42 10.69
CA GLU A 120 -15.86 4.30 9.65
C GLU A 120 -16.56 2.94 9.69
N ALA A 121 -15.79 1.85 9.79
CA ALA A 121 -16.31 0.49 9.87
C ALA A 121 -17.10 0.24 11.16
N LEU A 122 -16.59 0.67 12.31
CA LEU A 122 -17.25 0.52 13.61
C LEU A 122 -18.57 1.31 13.66
N ARG A 123 -18.59 2.54 13.14
CA ARG A 123 -19.81 3.35 13.02
C ARG A 123 -20.87 2.64 12.17
N THR A 124 -20.45 2.06 11.05
CA THR A 124 -21.33 1.32 10.14
C THR A 124 -21.90 0.07 10.82
N ALA A 125 -21.06 -0.67 11.56
CA ALA A 125 -21.45 -1.86 12.32
C ALA A 125 -22.17 -1.53 13.66
N ARG A 126 -22.29 -0.25 14.03
CA ARG A 126 -22.84 0.22 15.32
C ARG A 126 -22.12 -0.35 16.55
N VAL A 127 -20.83 -0.63 16.42
CA VAL A 127 -19.96 -1.12 17.49
C VAL A 127 -19.41 0.06 18.28
N ARG A 128 -19.48 0.00 19.62
CA ARG A 128 -19.06 1.10 20.52
C ARG A 128 -17.82 0.80 21.34
N GLU A 129 -17.46 -0.47 21.46
CA GLU A 129 -16.32 -0.93 22.24
C GLU A 129 -15.54 -1.98 21.47
N LEU A 130 -14.25 -2.05 21.75
CA LEU A 130 -13.33 -3.05 21.23
C LEU A 130 -12.49 -3.59 22.38
N ASP A 131 -12.19 -4.88 22.35
CA ASP A 131 -11.34 -5.54 23.33
C ASP A 131 -10.11 -6.23 22.71
N ALA A 132 -10.06 -6.35 21.37
CA ALA A 132 -8.89 -6.73 20.61
C ALA A 132 -8.96 -6.25 19.16
N LEU A 133 -7.80 -6.22 18.50
CA LEU A 133 -7.65 -5.79 17.12
C LEU A 133 -6.77 -6.78 16.34
N VAL A 134 -7.06 -6.96 15.06
CA VAL A 134 -6.20 -7.71 14.13
C VAL A 134 -5.74 -6.76 13.03
N LEU A 135 -4.44 -6.75 12.75
CA LEU A 135 -3.89 -6.03 11.60
C LEU A 135 -3.71 -7.02 10.44
N ALA A 136 -4.64 -7.03 9.49
CA ALA A 136 -4.58 -7.89 8.33
C ALA A 136 -3.70 -7.28 7.23
N ALA A 137 -2.73 -8.05 6.74
CA ALA A 137 -1.85 -7.66 5.63
C ALA A 137 -1.74 -8.78 4.60
N ALA A 138 -1.10 -8.51 3.45
CA ALA A 138 -0.95 -9.51 2.39
C ALA A 138 -0.15 -10.75 2.83
N GLY A 139 0.91 -10.54 3.60
CA GLY A 139 1.90 -11.57 3.94
C GLY A 139 2.96 -11.74 2.87
N SER A 140 4.12 -12.23 3.27
CA SER A 140 5.30 -12.44 2.43
C SER A 140 5.97 -13.76 2.80
N SER A 141 6.70 -14.35 1.85
CA SER A 141 7.64 -15.44 2.16
C SER A 141 8.89 -14.91 2.89
N ASP A 142 9.18 -13.60 2.79
CA ASP A 142 10.26 -12.95 3.55
C ASP A 142 9.82 -12.73 5.02
N PRO A 143 10.45 -13.40 5.99
CA PRO A 143 10.12 -13.23 7.41
C PRO A 143 10.32 -11.80 7.92
N LEU A 144 11.27 -11.03 7.37
CA LEU A 144 11.53 -9.65 7.80
C LEU A 144 10.38 -8.71 7.41
N ALA A 145 9.77 -8.93 6.24
CA ALA A 145 8.58 -8.20 5.81
C ALA A 145 7.40 -8.45 6.76
N ASN A 146 7.16 -9.70 7.14
CA ASN A 146 6.11 -10.05 8.10
C ASN A 146 6.41 -9.49 9.51
N GLN A 147 7.69 -9.48 9.91
CA GLN A 147 8.12 -8.91 11.20
C GLN A 147 7.88 -7.39 11.24
N ALA A 148 8.03 -6.67 10.13
CA ALA A 148 7.73 -5.25 10.03
C ALA A 148 6.24 -4.97 10.29
N VAL A 149 5.34 -5.75 9.68
CA VAL A 149 3.89 -5.66 9.94
C VAL A 149 3.58 -6.02 11.40
N ALA A 150 4.20 -7.05 11.96
CA ALA A 150 4.04 -7.41 13.37
C ALA A 150 4.52 -6.31 14.32
N ARG A 151 5.59 -5.57 13.98
CA ARG A 151 6.00 -4.38 14.75
C ARG A 151 4.97 -3.27 14.68
N MET A 152 4.44 -2.99 13.49
CA MET A 152 3.40 -1.99 13.28
C MET A 152 2.12 -2.32 14.09
N ALA A 153 1.71 -3.59 14.11
CA ALA A 153 0.61 -4.08 14.95
C ALA A 153 0.85 -3.82 16.44
N ARG A 154 2.06 -4.12 16.96
CA ARG A 154 2.40 -3.85 18.37
C ARG A 154 2.36 -2.37 18.71
N VAL A 155 2.91 -1.51 17.85
CA VAL A 155 2.88 -0.05 18.04
C VAL A 155 1.44 0.46 18.07
N TRP A 156 0.60 -0.03 17.16
CA TRP A 156 -0.81 0.33 17.13
C TRP A 156 -1.55 -0.11 18.39
N GLY A 157 -1.25 -1.30 18.91
CA GLY A 157 -1.84 -1.81 20.15
C GLY A 157 -1.43 -1.04 21.38
N GLN A 158 -0.18 -0.60 21.45
CA GLN A 158 0.29 0.27 22.52
C GLN A 158 -0.45 1.62 22.52
N HIS A 159 -0.71 2.19 21.34
CA HIS A 159 -1.45 3.44 21.20
C HIS A 159 -2.89 3.30 21.70
N HIS A 160 -3.60 2.23 21.30
CA HIS A 160 -5.00 2.00 21.67
C HIS A 160 -5.19 1.31 23.02
N LYS A 161 -4.11 0.86 23.66
CA LYS A 161 -4.14 0.01 24.87
C LYS A 161 -4.98 -1.26 24.68
N LEU A 162 -4.92 -1.82 23.48
CA LEU A 162 -5.61 -3.06 23.09
C LEU A 162 -4.59 -4.12 22.67
N PRO A 163 -4.85 -5.41 22.92
CA PRO A 163 -4.08 -6.47 22.29
C PRO A 163 -4.28 -6.41 20.78
N VAL A 164 -3.17 -6.42 20.04
CA VAL A 164 -3.17 -6.42 18.57
C VAL A 164 -2.26 -7.52 18.06
N THR A 165 -2.77 -8.32 17.13
CA THR A 165 -1.99 -9.35 16.42
C THR A 165 -2.00 -9.08 14.92
N ALA A 166 -0.85 -9.24 14.26
CA ALA A 166 -0.78 -9.24 12.81
C ALA A 166 -1.28 -10.57 12.25
N ALA A 167 -2.03 -10.52 11.15
CA ALA A 167 -2.49 -11.68 10.41
C ALA A 167 -2.26 -11.47 8.91
N PHE A 168 -2.09 -12.56 8.18
CA PHE A 168 -1.64 -12.51 6.80
C PHE A 168 -2.60 -13.27 5.88
N ALA A 169 -2.94 -12.65 4.75
CA ALA A 169 -3.84 -13.24 3.76
C ALA A 169 -3.17 -14.36 2.93
N SER A 170 -1.84 -14.42 2.94
CA SER A 170 -1.03 -15.38 2.20
C SER A 170 0.34 -15.58 2.84
N ALA A 171 1.07 -16.62 2.41
CA ALA A 171 2.49 -16.89 2.65
C ALA A 171 2.97 -17.06 4.12
N ALA A 172 2.20 -16.61 5.11
CA ALA A 172 2.55 -16.71 6.52
C ALA A 172 1.30 -16.89 7.39
N PRO A 173 1.39 -17.63 8.51
CA PRO A 173 0.36 -17.65 9.53
C PRO A 173 0.53 -16.49 10.54
N PRO A 174 -0.52 -16.17 11.32
CA PRO A 174 -1.87 -16.71 11.23
C PRO A 174 -2.68 -16.07 10.09
N ALA A 175 -3.63 -16.82 9.53
CA ALA A 175 -4.66 -16.23 8.67
C ALA A 175 -5.59 -15.33 9.51
N THR A 176 -6.25 -14.35 8.87
CA THR A 176 -7.09 -13.37 9.58
C THR A 176 -8.18 -14.01 10.45
N GLY A 177 -8.88 -15.02 9.92
CA GLY A 177 -9.88 -15.75 10.70
C GLY A 177 -9.30 -16.56 11.87
N GLU A 178 -8.06 -17.03 11.77
CA GLU A 178 -7.37 -17.73 12.85
C GLU A 178 -7.02 -16.77 13.99
N ALA A 179 -6.50 -15.59 13.66
CA ALA A 179 -6.20 -14.55 14.65
C ALA A 179 -7.47 -14.09 15.40
N VAL A 180 -8.60 -13.93 14.69
CA VAL A 180 -9.89 -13.62 15.31
C VAL A 180 -10.34 -14.75 16.24
N ARG A 181 -10.29 -16.01 15.78
CA ARG A 181 -10.65 -17.17 16.62
C ARG A 181 -9.77 -17.30 17.86
N ALA A 182 -8.48 -17.01 17.75
CA ALA A 182 -7.56 -17.01 18.89
C ALA A 182 -7.99 -16.01 19.97
N PHE A 183 -8.25 -14.75 19.60
CA PHE A 183 -8.76 -13.76 20.55
C PHE A 183 -10.11 -14.15 21.16
N ARG A 184 -11.01 -14.75 20.38
CA ARG A 184 -12.28 -15.24 20.91
C ARG A 184 -12.10 -16.38 21.91
N ALA A 185 -11.13 -17.27 21.70
CA ALA A 185 -10.79 -18.32 22.65
C ALA A 185 -10.22 -17.77 23.98
N GLU A 186 -9.59 -16.60 23.95
CA GLU A 186 -9.16 -15.84 25.14
C GLU A 186 -10.32 -15.08 25.83
N GLY A 187 -11.55 -15.20 25.32
CA GLY A 187 -12.74 -14.54 25.88
C GLY A 187 -13.02 -13.14 25.34
N ARG A 188 -12.27 -12.67 24.34
CA ARG A 188 -12.53 -11.38 23.66
C ARG A 188 -13.79 -11.49 22.79
N ARG A 189 -14.68 -10.51 22.87
CA ARG A 189 -15.99 -10.51 22.20
C ARG A 189 -16.10 -9.45 21.11
N HIS A 190 -15.34 -8.36 21.21
CA HIS A 190 -15.38 -7.22 20.29
C HIS A 190 -14.05 -7.08 19.54
N VAL A 191 -13.76 -8.12 18.74
CA VAL A 191 -12.55 -8.19 17.91
C VAL A 191 -12.83 -7.54 16.56
N ALA A 192 -12.04 -6.53 16.19
CA ALA A 192 -12.16 -5.90 14.87
C ALA A 192 -10.86 -5.99 14.07
N VAL A 193 -10.96 -5.88 12.75
CA VAL A 193 -9.84 -6.09 11.84
C VAL A 193 -9.56 -4.84 11.00
N ALA A 194 -8.32 -4.35 11.05
CA ALA A 194 -7.85 -3.30 10.17
C ALA A 194 -7.16 -3.89 8.94
N SER A 195 -7.48 -3.34 7.76
CA SER A 195 -6.98 -3.81 6.47
C SER A 195 -5.76 -3.00 6.02
N LEU A 196 -4.55 -3.46 6.36
CA LEU A 196 -3.29 -2.91 5.86
C LEU A 196 -3.02 -3.40 4.43
N PHE A 197 -3.82 -2.87 3.51
CA PHE A 197 -3.72 -3.05 2.07
C PHE A 197 -3.86 -1.69 1.41
N LEU A 198 -3.27 -1.51 0.23
CA LEU A 198 -3.42 -0.25 -0.50
C LEU A 198 -4.83 -0.12 -1.11
N ALA A 199 -5.33 -1.19 -1.73
CA ALA A 199 -6.57 -1.17 -2.49
C ALA A 199 -7.41 -2.44 -2.27
N PRO A 200 -8.72 -2.41 -2.55
CA PRO A 200 -9.56 -3.60 -2.56
C PRO A 200 -9.11 -4.64 -3.59
N GLY A 201 -9.53 -5.89 -3.41
CA GLY A 201 -9.18 -6.99 -4.29
C GLY A 201 -9.22 -8.34 -3.59
N ARG A 202 -8.82 -9.40 -4.30
CA ARG A 202 -8.96 -10.79 -3.82
C ARG A 202 -8.39 -11.05 -2.42
N LEU A 203 -7.18 -10.56 -2.13
CA LEU A 203 -6.53 -10.80 -0.83
C LEU A 203 -7.24 -10.08 0.34
N PRO A 204 -7.44 -8.74 0.30
CA PRO A 204 -8.17 -8.05 1.37
C PRO A 204 -9.62 -8.54 1.50
N ASP A 205 -10.29 -8.83 0.39
CA ASP A 205 -11.66 -9.35 0.42
C ASP A 205 -11.71 -10.72 1.11
N ARG A 206 -10.80 -11.63 0.76
CA ARG A 206 -10.72 -12.94 1.41
C ARG A 206 -10.37 -12.83 2.90
N ALA A 207 -9.47 -11.92 3.26
CA ALA A 207 -9.13 -11.66 4.65
C ALA A 207 -10.34 -11.14 5.45
N ALA A 208 -11.14 -10.25 4.84
CA ALA A 208 -12.35 -9.72 5.44
C ALA A 208 -13.44 -10.80 5.61
N GLU A 209 -13.69 -11.62 4.59
CA GLU A 209 -14.60 -12.77 4.67
C GLU A 209 -14.23 -13.70 5.83
N LEU A 210 -12.97 -14.14 5.88
CA LEU A 210 -12.46 -15.02 6.93
C LEU A 210 -12.58 -14.41 8.33
N ALA A 211 -12.39 -13.09 8.46
CA ALA A 211 -12.54 -12.39 9.72
C ALA A 211 -14.00 -12.38 10.20
N LEU A 212 -14.92 -12.05 9.30
CA LEU A 212 -16.36 -11.98 9.61
C LEU A 212 -16.92 -13.37 9.93
N GLU A 213 -16.55 -14.40 9.15
CA GLU A 213 -16.87 -15.80 9.43
C GLU A 213 -16.35 -16.26 10.81
N ALA A 214 -15.19 -15.76 11.24
CA ALA A 214 -14.61 -16.05 12.54
C ALA A 214 -15.24 -15.26 13.70
N GLY A 215 -16.15 -14.33 13.42
CA GLY A 215 -16.87 -13.53 14.40
C GLY A 215 -16.24 -12.16 14.70
N ALA A 216 -15.48 -11.59 13.78
CA ALA A 216 -15.06 -10.19 13.89
C ALA A 216 -16.28 -9.25 13.83
N VAL A 217 -16.30 -8.23 14.68
CA VAL A 217 -17.44 -7.29 14.77
C VAL A 217 -17.40 -6.21 13.70
N ALA A 218 -16.23 -5.96 13.12
CA ALA A 218 -16.04 -5.02 12.02
C ALA A 218 -14.71 -5.31 11.29
N VAL A 219 -14.67 -4.98 9.99
CA VAL A 219 -13.46 -4.99 9.17
C VAL A 219 -13.35 -3.66 8.43
N SER A 220 -12.19 -2.98 8.52
CA SER A 220 -11.99 -1.70 7.83
C SER A 220 -11.79 -1.87 6.33
N ALA A 221 -12.10 -0.81 5.58
CA ALA A 221 -11.61 -0.70 4.21
C ALA A 221 -10.07 -0.60 4.18
N PRO A 222 -9.43 -0.93 3.05
CA PRO A 222 -8.01 -0.65 2.78
C PRO A 222 -7.65 0.83 2.94
N LEU A 223 -6.35 1.15 2.95
CA LEU A 223 -5.84 2.53 3.04
C LEU A 223 -6.45 3.43 1.95
N GLY A 224 -6.48 2.93 0.71
CA GLY A 224 -7.07 3.60 -0.43
C GLY A 224 -6.26 4.80 -0.90
N ASP A 225 -6.99 5.79 -1.40
CA ASP A 225 -6.54 7.08 -1.90
C ASP A 225 -6.50 8.17 -0.80
N HIS A 226 -6.35 7.78 0.47
CA HIS A 226 -6.33 8.72 1.58
C HIS A 226 -5.18 9.74 1.43
N SER A 227 -5.41 10.99 1.83
CA SER A 227 -4.47 12.11 1.66
C SER A 227 -3.07 11.82 2.23
N GLU A 228 -2.99 11.20 3.40
CA GLU A 228 -1.71 10.77 4.00
C GLU A 228 -0.95 9.74 3.16
N VAL A 229 -1.64 8.86 2.41
CA VAL A 229 -0.97 7.93 1.48
C VAL A 229 -0.35 8.70 0.33
N ALA A 230 -1.07 9.67 -0.23
CA ALA A 230 -0.53 10.56 -1.27
C ALA A 230 0.64 11.40 -0.74
N ARG A 231 0.60 11.84 0.53
CA ARG A 231 1.70 12.55 1.17
C ARG A 231 2.96 11.69 1.26
N VAL A 232 2.83 10.40 1.57
CA VAL A 232 3.97 9.46 1.56
C VAL A 232 4.49 9.25 0.14
N VAL A 233 3.61 9.14 -0.87
CA VAL A 233 4.03 9.07 -2.29
C VAL A 233 4.86 10.30 -2.66
N LEU A 234 4.40 11.51 -2.31
CA LEU A 234 5.13 12.76 -2.53
C LEU A 234 6.45 12.82 -1.77
N ALA A 235 6.49 12.31 -0.53
CA ALA A 235 7.73 12.25 0.25
C ALA A 235 8.78 11.32 -0.40
N ARG A 236 8.37 10.15 -0.89
CA ARG A 236 9.25 9.24 -1.65
C ARG A 236 9.74 9.90 -2.93
N TYR A 237 8.83 10.52 -3.66
CA TYR A 237 9.16 11.27 -4.87
C TYR A 237 10.19 12.37 -4.60
N ALA A 238 10.02 13.17 -3.55
CA ALA A 238 10.94 14.26 -3.24
C ALA A 238 12.37 13.76 -2.97
N VAL A 239 12.52 12.64 -2.25
CA VAL A 239 13.82 11.99 -2.04
C VAL A 239 14.42 11.55 -3.37
N GLY A 240 13.64 10.85 -4.21
CA GLY A 240 14.10 10.45 -5.54
C GLY A 240 14.48 11.65 -6.41
N ALA A 241 13.68 12.71 -6.44
CA ALA A 241 13.97 13.89 -7.24
C ALA A 241 15.29 14.57 -6.81
N VAL A 242 15.63 14.57 -5.52
CA VAL A 242 16.92 15.10 -5.03
C VAL A 242 18.09 14.25 -5.51
N GLU A 243 17.95 12.93 -5.55
CA GLU A 243 18.99 12.01 -6.06
C GLU A 243 19.22 12.14 -7.57
N LEU A 244 18.30 12.80 -8.29
CA LEU A 244 18.47 13.10 -9.71
C LEU A 244 19.39 14.31 -9.97
N VAL A 245 19.48 15.24 -9.03
CA VAL A 245 20.29 16.46 -9.18
C VAL A 245 21.78 16.11 -9.23
N PRO A 246 22.51 16.45 -10.31
CA PRO A 246 23.95 16.27 -10.35
C PRO A 246 24.61 17.16 -9.29
N VAL A 247 25.51 16.56 -8.49
CA VAL A 247 26.38 17.28 -7.53
C VAL A 247 27.53 17.94 -8.26
#